data_AF-A0A535X5S7-F1
#
_entry.id   AF-A0A535X5S7-F1
#
_cell.length_a   1.000
_cell.length_b   1.000
_cell.length_c   1.000
_cell.angle_alpha   90.00
_cell.angle_beta   90.00
_cell.angle_gamma   90.00
#
_symmetry.space_group_name_H-M   'P 1'
#
loop_
_entity.id
_entity.type
_entity.pdbx_description
1 polymer ?
#
loop_
_entity_poly.entity_id
_entity_poly.type
_entity_poly.pdbx_seq_one_letter_code
_entity_poly.pdbx_strand_id
1 'polypeptide(L)'
;MSAVQLSLVLLVVAVPGSAVASKLLSRDVANPRLLLQDPRHAVVTSKYVYASVCCAINSRFPSRALPNVEFRVRYGVTPHGGCVPARVSLALLARPVCRARNGSYWAIQRWRRLMPNHGGTTAPAELRVSHFTLPVARFVDIHWRRRFGAPLLYGRLVWGGRGVYGFCSSRTGSPCDSYSRLVFLDTYNSRLGGGWHHENSFLTQGPGQRGYRCGAPGCFVYSFSGRAAAALGQRFRLTADGPGVTPI
;
A
#
# COMPACT_ATOMS: atom_id res chain seq x y z
N MET A 1 40.67 -8.08 -46.33
CA MET A 1 40.14 -8.68 -45.09
C MET A 1 39.46 -7.57 -44.29
N SER A 2 38.15 -7.38 -44.49
CA SER A 2 37.39 -6.32 -43.81
C SER A 2 36.69 -6.89 -42.58
N ALA A 3 37.04 -6.37 -41.41
CA ALA A 3 36.41 -6.72 -40.13
C ALA A 3 35.08 -5.97 -39.98
N VAL A 4 33.98 -6.71 -39.87
CA VAL A 4 32.65 -6.16 -39.56
C VAL A 4 32.55 -6.03 -38.03
N GLN A 5 32.53 -4.80 -37.53
CA GLN A 5 32.21 -4.52 -36.13
C GLN A 5 30.71 -4.70 -35.89
N LEU A 6 30.32 -5.71 -35.11
CA LEU A 6 28.99 -5.79 -34.52
C LEU A 6 28.91 -4.86 -33.30
N SER A 7 28.19 -3.76 -33.43
CA SER A 7 27.80 -2.92 -32.30
C SER A 7 26.66 -3.60 -31.52
N LEU A 8 26.95 -4.06 -30.31
CA LEU A 8 25.97 -4.61 -29.38
C LEU A 8 25.14 -3.46 -28.77
N VAL A 9 23.89 -3.31 -29.22
CA VAL A 9 22.93 -2.37 -28.62
C VAL A 9 22.41 -2.99 -27.31
N LEU A 10 22.85 -2.44 -26.18
CA LEU A 10 22.39 -2.84 -24.86
C LEU A 10 20.98 -2.26 -24.61
N LEU A 11 19.95 -3.09 -24.80
CA LEU A 11 18.57 -2.72 -24.48
C LEU A 11 18.37 -2.72 -22.96
N VAL A 12 18.42 -1.54 -22.32
CA VAL A 12 18.09 -1.42 -20.89
C VAL A 12 16.58 -1.57 -20.73
N VAL A 13 16.14 -2.76 -20.34
CA VAL A 13 14.75 -3.00 -19.93
C VAL A 13 14.55 -2.37 -18.55
N ALA A 14 13.98 -1.16 -18.52
CA ALA A 14 13.47 -0.59 -17.29
C ALA A 14 12.29 -1.44 -16.80
N VAL A 15 12.52 -2.29 -15.81
CA VAL A 15 11.43 -3.01 -15.13
C VAL A 15 10.50 -1.95 -14.54
N PRO A 16 9.21 -1.90 -14.91
CA PRO A 16 8.28 -0.95 -14.32
C PRO A 16 8.29 -1.18 -12.81
N GLY A 17 8.67 -0.14 -12.07
CA GLY A 17 8.68 -0.17 -10.62
C GLY A 17 7.34 -0.68 -10.12
N SER A 18 7.37 -1.66 -9.22
CA SER A 18 6.19 -2.12 -8.51
C SER A 18 5.53 -0.88 -7.94
N ALA A 19 4.35 -0.55 -8.44
CA ALA A 19 3.69 0.66 -8.05
C ALA A 19 3.04 0.41 -6.70
N VAL A 20 3.85 0.65 -5.68
CA VAL A 20 3.46 0.54 -4.29
C VAL A 20 2.55 1.73 -3.98
N ALA A 21 1.59 1.56 -3.06
CA ALA A 21 1.01 2.69 -2.32
C ALA A 21 2.14 3.55 -1.68
N SER A 22 1.86 4.62 -0.94
CA SER A 22 2.84 5.34 -0.07
C SER A 22 4.32 4.93 -0.24
N LYS A 23 5.14 5.68 -0.97
CA LYS A 23 6.44 5.20 -1.49
C LYS A 23 7.31 4.56 -0.40
N LEU A 24 7.78 3.33 -0.65
CA LEU A 24 8.78 2.66 0.18
C LEU A 24 10.12 3.40 0.03
N LEU A 25 10.66 3.91 1.14
CA LEU A 25 11.95 4.61 1.15
C LEU A 25 13.09 3.70 1.63
N SER A 26 12.81 2.83 2.61
CA SER A 26 13.79 1.90 3.19
C SER A 26 13.09 0.84 4.05
N ARG A 27 13.85 -0.09 4.63
CA ARG A 27 13.39 -1.15 5.54
C ARG A 27 14.20 -1.13 6.84
N ASP A 28 13.57 -1.49 7.95
CA ASP A 28 14.17 -1.71 9.27
C ASP A 28 14.99 -0.52 9.81
N VAL A 29 14.60 0.69 9.43
CA VAL A 29 15.23 1.92 9.92
C VAL A 29 14.69 2.32 11.30
N ALA A 30 15.58 2.80 12.16
CA ALA A 30 15.27 3.35 13.46
C ALA A 30 15.02 4.86 13.40
N ASN A 31 14.10 5.34 14.24
CA ASN A 31 13.84 6.76 14.51
C ASN A 31 13.72 7.66 13.27
N PRO A 32 12.93 7.29 12.25
CA PRO A 32 12.74 8.14 11.08
C PRO A 32 12.03 9.45 11.47
N ARG A 33 12.45 10.55 10.85
CA ARG A 33 11.84 11.88 11.00
C ARG A 33 11.30 12.35 9.67
N LEU A 34 10.25 13.16 9.75
CA LEU A 34 9.62 13.83 8.62
C LEU A 34 9.74 15.34 8.81
N LEU A 35 10.32 16.02 7.82
CA LEU A 35 10.53 17.46 7.79
C LEU A 35 9.87 18.01 6.53
N LEU A 36 9.07 19.06 6.64
CA LEU A 36 8.48 19.73 5.48
C LEU A 36 9.32 20.94 5.14
N GLN A 37 9.77 21.00 3.90
CA GLN A 37 10.47 22.16 3.35
C GLN A 37 9.43 23.18 2.87
N ASP A 38 8.44 22.70 2.12
CA ASP A 38 7.30 23.45 1.63
C ASP A 38 6.09 22.51 1.45
N PRO A 39 4.90 23.01 1.06
CA PRO A 39 3.72 22.16 0.93
C PRO A 39 3.83 20.97 -0.04
N ARG A 40 4.77 21.01 -0.99
CA ARG A 40 4.98 20.01 -2.04
C ARG A 40 6.24 19.17 -1.83
N HIS A 41 7.10 19.53 -0.88
CA HIS A 41 8.39 18.85 -0.64
C HIS A 41 8.57 18.51 0.84
N ALA A 42 8.88 17.23 1.08
CA ALA A 42 9.25 16.74 2.40
C ALA A 42 10.60 16.03 2.35
N VAL A 43 11.38 16.15 3.42
CA VAL A 43 12.57 15.36 3.67
C VAL A 43 12.24 14.29 4.72
N VAL A 44 12.52 13.04 4.38
CA VAL A 44 12.51 11.92 5.31
C VAL A 44 13.95 11.57 5.65
N THR A 45 14.26 11.58 6.95
CA THR A 45 15.61 11.29 7.45
C THR A 45 15.61 10.18 8.50
N SER A 46 16.63 9.33 8.46
CA SER A 46 17.00 8.36 9.48
C SER A 46 18.53 8.18 9.43
N LYS A 47 19.09 7.30 10.27
CA LYS A 47 20.55 7.02 10.28
C LYS A 47 21.13 6.74 8.88
N TYR A 48 20.37 6.09 8.00
CA TYR A 48 20.80 5.66 6.67
C TYR A 48 19.90 6.16 5.53
N VAL A 49 18.94 7.03 5.83
CA VAL A 49 18.01 7.56 4.83
C VAL A 49 18.07 9.07 4.90
N TYR A 50 18.33 9.70 3.76
CA TYR A 50 18.30 11.15 3.60
C TYR A 50 17.62 11.41 2.27
N ALA A 51 16.28 11.50 2.26
CA ALA A 51 15.50 11.50 1.03
C ALA A 51 14.57 12.72 0.96
N SER A 52 14.68 13.52 -0.10
CA SER A 52 13.66 14.50 -0.47
C SER A 52 12.62 13.82 -1.34
N VAL A 53 11.35 14.07 -1.03
CA VAL A 53 10.17 13.44 -1.63
C VAL A 53 9.22 14.55 -2.06
N CYS A 54 8.75 14.52 -3.31
CA CYS A 54 7.89 15.57 -3.84
C CYS A 54 6.90 15.11 -4.90
N CYS A 55 6.10 16.09 -5.34
CA CYS A 55 5.52 16.10 -6.68
C CYS A 55 4.36 15.11 -6.90
N ALA A 56 3.85 14.50 -5.83
CA ALA A 56 2.61 13.73 -5.85
C ALA A 56 1.79 13.99 -4.59
N ILE A 57 0.47 13.90 -4.73
CA ILE A 57 -0.52 13.97 -3.66
C ILE A 57 -1.70 13.07 -4.03
N ASN A 58 -2.30 12.42 -3.03
CA ASN A 58 -3.49 11.58 -3.19
C ASN A 58 -3.32 10.44 -4.21
N SER A 59 -4.38 10.13 -4.96
CA SER A 59 -4.42 9.16 -6.04
C SER A 59 -5.18 9.76 -7.21
N ARG A 60 -4.91 9.27 -8.42
CA ARG A 60 -5.90 9.32 -9.49
C ARG A 60 -6.95 8.24 -9.24
N PHE A 61 -8.15 8.43 -9.79
CA PHE A 61 -9.11 7.35 -9.88
C PHE A 61 -8.62 6.27 -10.87
N PRO A 62 -9.03 5.01 -10.69
CA PRO A 62 -8.63 3.92 -11.59
C PRO A 62 -8.84 4.29 -13.06
N SER A 63 -7.77 4.22 -13.84
CA SER A 63 -7.76 4.51 -15.27
C SER A 63 -6.80 3.56 -15.99
N ARG A 64 -7.23 3.02 -17.14
CA ARG A 64 -6.35 2.25 -18.04
C ARG A 64 -5.47 3.15 -18.92
N ALA A 65 -5.86 4.41 -19.09
CA ALA A 65 -5.21 5.35 -19.99
C ALA A 65 -4.08 6.14 -19.31
N LEU A 66 -4.19 6.40 -18.01
CA LEU A 66 -3.25 7.24 -17.28
C LEU A 66 -2.65 6.46 -16.11
N PRO A 67 -1.33 6.49 -15.90
CA PRO A 67 -0.72 5.92 -14.69
C PRO A 67 -1.20 6.70 -13.46
N ASN A 68 -1.13 6.06 -12.29
CA ASN A 68 -1.41 6.73 -11.03
C ASN A 68 -0.33 7.79 -10.71
N VAL A 69 -0.55 8.59 -9.67
CA VAL A 69 0.45 9.54 -9.16
C VAL A 69 1.58 8.79 -8.45
N GLU A 70 2.82 9.27 -8.62
CA GLU A 70 4.00 8.72 -7.95
C GLU A 70 4.91 9.86 -7.48
N PHE A 71 5.52 9.67 -6.31
CA PHE A 71 6.54 10.59 -5.83
C PHE A 71 7.80 10.56 -6.68
N ARG A 72 8.43 11.73 -6.81
CA ARG A 72 9.85 11.83 -7.16
C ARG A 72 10.66 11.80 -5.87
N VAL A 73 11.73 11.00 -5.86
CA VAL A 73 12.62 10.83 -4.69
C VAL A 73 14.05 11.16 -5.07
N ARG A 74 14.71 11.98 -4.26
CA ARG A 74 16.15 12.27 -4.35
C ARG A 74 16.83 11.90 -3.05
N TYR A 75 17.81 11.00 -3.12
CA TYR A 75 18.61 10.57 -1.96
C TYR A 75 19.85 11.44 -1.78
N GLY A 76 20.43 11.43 -0.57
CA GLY A 76 21.66 12.15 -0.24
C GLY A 76 21.45 13.65 0.01
N VAL A 77 20.25 14.07 0.44
CA VAL A 77 19.93 15.48 0.66
C VAL A 77 20.24 15.94 2.09
N THR A 78 20.64 17.20 2.25
CA THR A 78 20.81 17.82 3.58
C THR A 78 19.45 18.04 4.25
N PRO A 79 19.22 17.49 5.46
CA PRO A 79 17.97 17.68 6.19
C PRO A 79 17.73 19.14 6.55
N HIS A 80 16.59 19.68 6.14
CA HIS A 80 16.09 20.98 6.59
C HIS A 80 14.56 21.02 6.47
N GLY A 81 13.96 22.00 7.13
CA GLY A 81 12.52 22.17 7.23
C GLY A 81 11.99 21.84 8.63
N GLY A 82 10.67 21.83 8.76
CA GLY A 82 9.99 21.63 10.04
C GLY A 82 8.68 20.87 9.87
N CYS A 83 8.13 20.38 10.98
CA CYS A 83 6.85 19.71 10.99
C CYS A 83 5.91 20.47 11.91
N VAL A 84 4.80 20.99 11.36
CA VAL A 84 3.67 21.42 12.18
C VAL A 84 2.81 20.20 12.46
N PRO A 85 2.80 19.65 13.69
CA PRO A 85 2.13 18.40 13.97
C PRO A 85 0.61 18.54 13.80
N ALA A 86 0.00 17.51 13.23
CA ALA A 86 -1.43 17.40 13.03
C ALA A 86 -1.96 16.12 13.66
N ARG A 87 -3.13 16.23 14.29
CA ARG A 87 -3.89 15.07 14.74
C ARG A 87 -4.75 14.57 13.59
N VAL A 88 -4.39 13.40 13.08
CA VAL A 88 -5.15 12.67 12.05
C VAL A 88 -5.44 11.28 12.58
N SER A 89 -6.69 10.85 12.66
CA SER A 89 -7.07 9.56 13.24
C SER A 89 -6.86 8.41 12.23
N LEU A 90 -5.62 7.93 12.15
CA LEU A 90 -5.23 6.77 11.34
C LEU A 90 -4.23 5.91 12.14
N ALA A 91 -4.57 4.64 12.31
CA ALA A 91 -3.93 3.75 13.30
C ALA A 91 -2.46 3.43 13.00
N LEU A 92 -2.05 3.43 11.73
CA LEU A 92 -0.71 3.00 11.28
C LEU A 92 0.22 4.15 10.93
N LEU A 93 -0.19 5.40 11.17
CA LEU A 93 0.69 6.55 10.98
C LEU A 93 1.71 6.63 12.13
N ALA A 94 2.99 6.74 11.78
CA ALA A 94 3.97 7.21 12.74
C ALA A 94 3.72 8.70 13.01
N ARG A 95 3.94 9.11 14.27
CA ARG A 95 3.76 10.49 14.71
C ARG A 95 5.11 11.21 14.76
N PRO A 96 5.16 12.51 14.44
CA PRO A 96 4.04 13.38 14.05
C PRO A 96 3.64 13.22 12.57
N VAL A 97 2.36 13.45 12.28
CA VAL A 97 1.86 13.75 10.92
C VAL A 97 2.02 15.26 10.73
N CYS A 98 2.53 15.71 9.60
CA CYS A 98 2.79 17.13 9.38
C CYS A 98 1.72 17.75 8.49
N ARG A 99 1.13 18.87 8.93
CA ARG A 99 0.21 19.66 8.11
C ARG A 99 0.99 20.67 7.29
N ALA A 100 0.76 20.65 5.99
CA ALA A 100 1.25 21.66 5.05
C ALA A 100 0.32 22.89 5.04
N ARG A 101 0.85 24.05 4.64
CA ARG A 101 0.11 25.33 4.61
C ARG A 101 -1.07 25.32 3.63
N ASN A 102 -1.02 24.50 2.58
CA ASN A 102 -2.11 24.30 1.62
C ASN A 102 -3.22 23.36 2.15
N GLY A 103 -3.14 22.90 3.41
CA GLY A 103 -4.12 22.01 4.01
C GLY A 103 -3.90 20.51 3.76
N SER A 104 -2.87 20.12 2.99
CA SER A 104 -2.48 18.71 2.85
C SER A 104 -1.68 18.20 4.05
N TYR A 105 -1.48 16.90 4.10
CA TYR A 105 -0.81 16.19 5.17
C TYR A 105 0.30 15.33 4.61
N TRP A 106 1.45 15.36 5.28
CA TRP A 106 2.55 14.45 5.05
C TRP A 106 2.67 13.51 6.25
N ALA A 107 2.90 12.23 5.99
CA ALA A 107 3.10 11.26 7.06
C ALA A 107 4.15 10.22 6.65
N ILE A 108 4.79 9.65 7.66
CA ILE A 108 5.58 8.42 7.52
C ILE A 108 4.89 7.27 8.24
N GLN A 109 5.11 6.06 7.77
CA GLN A 109 4.43 4.86 8.24
C GLN A 109 5.45 3.74 8.39
N ARG A 110 5.25 2.89 9.39
CA ARG A 110 6.02 1.66 9.58
C ARG A 110 5.09 0.48 9.47
N TRP A 111 5.38 -0.43 8.55
CA TRP A 111 4.48 -1.55 8.29
C TRP A 111 5.20 -2.79 7.77
N ARG A 112 4.74 -3.97 8.18
CA ARG A 112 5.31 -5.27 7.80
C ARG A 112 4.41 -5.95 6.77
N ARG A 113 4.39 -5.39 5.56
CA ARG A 113 3.52 -5.87 4.47
C ARG A 113 3.86 -7.27 3.98
N LEU A 114 5.13 -7.66 4.02
CA LEU A 114 5.65 -8.88 3.39
C LEU A 114 5.66 -10.10 4.33
N MET A 115 4.81 -10.12 5.37
CA MET A 115 4.68 -11.31 6.21
C MET A 115 4.13 -12.47 5.37
N PRO A 116 4.71 -13.67 5.43
CA PRO A 116 4.16 -14.83 4.74
C PRO A 116 2.73 -15.11 5.19
N ASN A 117 1.86 -15.47 4.24
CA ASN A 117 0.48 -15.85 4.53
C ASN A 117 0.41 -17.04 5.50
N HIS A 118 -0.73 -17.19 6.17
CA HIS A 118 -1.05 -18.27 7.09
C HIS A 118 -0.15 -18.32 8.32
N GLY A 119 0.03 -17.17 8.98
CA GLY A 119 0.70 -17.07 10.28
C GLY A 119 2.20 -16.85 10.21
N GLY A 120 2.73 -16.42 9.06
CA GLY A 120 4.13 -16.03 8.96
C GLY A 120 4.44 -14.85 9.89
N THR A 121 5.54 -14.95 10.64
CA THR A 121 5.85 -14.02 11.73
C THR A 121 6.97 -13.03 11.39
N THR A 122 7.72 -13.26 10.31
CA THR A 122 8.90 -12.47 9.96
C THR A 122 8.70 -11.71 8.66
N ALA A 123 8.93 -10.39 8.72
CA ALA A 123 9.07 -9.53 7.56
C ALA A 123 9.81 -8.24 7.96
N PRO A 124 10.57 -7.65 7.02
CA PRO A 124 11.16 -6.34 7.24
C PRO A 124 10.10 -5.26 7.43
N ALA A 125 10.32 -4.35 8.39
CA ALA A 125 9.46 -3.19 8.61
C ALA A 125 9.75 -2.12 7.55
N GLU A 126 8.79 -1.87 6.67
CA GLU A 126 8.86 -0.85 5.62
C GLU A 126 8.72 0.55 6.21
N LEU A 127 9.66 1.46 5.88
CA LEU A 127 9.47 2.89 6.05
C LEU A 127 8.84 3.46 4.78
N ARG A 128 7.63 4.01 4.92
CA ARG A 128 6.84 4.51 3.81
C ARG A 128 6.44 5.95 4.04
N VAL A 129 6.33 6.70 2.95
CA VAL A 129 5.95 8.12 2.97
C VAL A 129 4.64 8.33 2.22
N SER A 130 3.81 9.24 2.75
CA SER A 130 2.49 9.56 2.22
C SER A 130 2.28 11.08 2.16
N HIS A 131 1.53 11.53 1.16
CA HIS A 131 1.13 12.93 0.97
C HIS A 131 -0.31 12.96 0.49
N PHE A 132 -1.21 13.52 1.31
CA PHE A 132 -2.63 13.33 1.12
C PHE A 132 -3.47 14.49 1.65
N THR A 133 -4.71 14.56 1.21
CA THR A 133 -5.78 15.30 1.86
C THR A 133 -6.76 14.31 2.49
N LEU A 134 -7.53 14.79 3.47
CA LEU A 134 -8.65 14.01 4.00
C LEU A 134 -9.89 14.17 3.10
N PRO A 135 -10.79 13.17 3.05
CA PRO A 135 -10.67 11.85 3.65
C PRO A 135 -9.73 10.90 2.87
N VAL A 136 -9.10 9.95 3.57
CA VAL A 136 -8.35 8.84 2.94
C VAL A 136 -9.29 7.67 2.59
N ALA A 137 -8.74 6.64 1.95
CA ALA A 137 -9.51 5.44 1.63
C ALA A 137 -10.05 4.76 2.89
N ARG A 138 -11.22 4.15 2.78
CA ARG A 138 -11.88 3.46 3.89
C ARG A 138 -12.54 2.17 3.44
N PHE A 139 -12.66 1.23 4.36
CA PHE A 139 -13.46 0.04 4.15
C PHE A 139 -14.95 0.34 4.37
N VAL A 140 -15.80 -0.24 3.52
CA VAL A 140 -17.26 -0.16 3.59
C VAL A 140 -17.89 -1.51 3.29
N ASP A 141 -19.17 -1.65 3.66
CA ASP A 141 -19.99 -2.83 3.36
C ASP A 141 -19.36 -4.14 3.85
N ILE A 142 -18.64 -4.11 4.98
CA ILE A 142 -17.98 -5.30 5.54
C ILE A 142 -19.03 -6.24 6.12
N HIS A 143 -19.07 -7.48 5.64
CA HIS A 143 -20.01 -8.48 6.16
C HIS A 143 -19.54 -9.90 5.91
N TRP A 144 -20.14 -10.83 6.64
CA TRP A 144 -19.89 -12.27 6.50
C TRP A 144 -21.03 -12.95 5.77
N ARG A 145 -20.71 -13.95 4.96
CA ARG A 145 -21.67 -14.88 4.36
C ARG A 145 -21.14 -16.31 4.45
N ARG A 146 -22.02 -17.29 4.26
CA ARG A 146 -21.63 -18.68 4.02
C ARG A 146 -21.93 -19.08 2.60
N ARG A 147 -20.99 -19.78 1.95
CA ARG A 147 -21.17 -20.36 0.61
C ARG A 147 -20.25 -21.56 0.46
N PHE A 148 -20.73 -22.62 -0.19
CA PHE A 148 -19.95 -23.85 -0.41
C PHE A 148 -19.31 -24.41 0.88
N GLY A 149 -20.03 -24.34 2.01
CA GLY A 149 -19.56 -24.86 3.30
C GLY A 149 -18.51 -24.01 4.03
N ALA A 150 -18.06 -22.89 3.46
CA ALA A 150 -17.06 -22.01 4.07
C ALA A 150 -17.65 -20.64 4.48
N PRO A 151 -17.15 -20.01 5.54
CA PRO A 151 -17.35 -18.58 5.79
C PRO A 151 -16.59 -17.73 4.75
N LEU A 152 -17.23 -16.66 4.29
CA LEU A 152 -16.66 -15.69 3.38
C LEU A 152 -16.77 -14.29 3.98
N LEU A 153 -15.65 -13.58 3.98
CA LEU A 153 -15.59 -12.16 4.32
C LEU A 153 -15.71 -11.33 3.05
N TYR A 154 -16.67 -10.42 3.03
CA TYR A 154 -16.89 -9.45 1.97
C TYR A 154 -16.63 -8.05 2.47
N GLY A 155 -16.26 -7.16 1.55
CA GLY A 155 -16.21 -5.73 1.79
C GLY A 155 -15.74 -4.98 0.56
N ARG A 156 -15.59 -3.67 0.70
CA ARG A 156 -15.10 -2.78 -0.36
C ARG A 156 -14.12 -1.76 0.20
N LEU A 157 -13.10 -1.43 -0.58
CA LEU A 157 -12.23 -0.30 -0.34
C LEU A 157 -12.65 0.86 -1.25
N VAL A 158 -12.97 2.01 -0.65
CA VAL A 158 -13.43 3.19 -1.39
C VAL A 158 -12.63 4.43 -1.04
N TRP A 159 -12.40 5.28 -2.04
CA TRP A 159 -11.78 6.60 -1.89
C TRP A 159 -12.53 7.61 -2.78
N GLY A 160 -12.88 8.77 -2.22
CA GLY A 160 -13.69 9.77 -2.94
C GLY A 160 -15.02 9.22 -3.49
N GLY A 161 -15.65 8.28 -2.76
CA GLY A 161 -16.90 7.62 -3.18
C GLY A 161 -16.74 6.55 -4.28
N ARG A 162 -15.52 6.33 -4.79
CA ARG A 162 -15.25 5.37 -5.87
C ARG A 162 -14.46 4.16 -5.35
N GLY A 163 -14.69 3.01 -5.96
CA GLY A 163 -13.94 1.79 -5.65
C GLY A 163 -12.45 1.97 -5.95
N VAL A 164 -11.60 1.49 -5.04
CA VAL A 164 -10.14 1.41 -5.25
C VAL A 164 -9.83 0.05 -5.83
N TYR A 165 -9.36 -0.02 -7.08
CA TYR A 165 -9.00 -1.24 -7.78
C TYR A 165 -8.02 -0.93 -8.90
N GLY A 166 -7.27 -1.94 -9.37
CA GLY A 166 -6.42 -1.83 -10.55
C GLY A 166 -6.84 -2.73 -11.69
N PHE A 167 -5.90 -3.11 -12.55
CA PHE A 167 -6.20 -3.80 -13.80
C PHE A 167 -5.31 -5.01 -14.08
N CYS A 168 -4.32 -5.25 -13.21
CA CYS A 168 -3.26 -6.22 -13.40
C CYS A 168 -2.95 -6.95 -12.09
N SER A 169 -2.91 -8.28 -12.16
CA SER A 169 -2.43 -9.17 -11.11
C SER A 169 -1.46 -10.19 -11.69
N SER A 170 -0.36 -10.46 -11.00
CA SER A 170 0.54 -11.56 -11.34
C SER A 170 -0.15 -12.92 -11.10
N ARG A 171 0.48 -14.00 -11.58
CA ARG A 171 0.02 -15.37 -11.28
C ARG A 171 -0.03 -15.69 -9.78
N THR A 172 0.73 -14.97 -8.97
CA THR A 172 0.81 -15.13 -7.52
C THR A 172 -0.04 -14.11 -6.74
N GLY A 173 -0.86 -13.30 -7.43
CA GLY A 173 -1.77 -12.35 -6.79
C GLY A 173 -1.15 -10.98 -6.48
N SER A 174 0.08 -10.71 -6.91
CA SER A 174 0.74 -9.42 -6.68
C SER A 174 0.26 -8.34 -7.66
N PRO A 175 0.08 -7.08 -7.22
CA PRO A 175 -0.13 -5.95 -8.13
C PRO A 175 0.96 -5.85 -9.21
N CYS A 176 0.56 -5.63 -10.47
CA CYS A 176 1.48 -5.31 -11.58
C CYS A 176 1.13 -4.00 -12.31
N ASP A 177 0.32 -3.16 -11.68
CA ASP A 177 -0.02 -1.81 -12.15
C ASP A 177 -0.06 -0.81 -10.98
N SER A 178 -0.24 0.47 -11.28
CA SER A 178 -0.20 1.56 -10.30
C SER A 178 -1.48 1.85 -9.51
N TYR A 179 -2.55 1.14 -9.80
CA TYR A 179 -3.86 1.25 -9.15
C TYR A 179 -4.22 0.04 -8.29
N SER A 180 -3.71 -1.15 -8.59
CA SER A 180 -4.01 -2.38 -7.86
C SER A 180 -3.59 -2.27 -6.38
N ARG A 181 -4.48 -2.65 -5.47
CA ARG A 181 -4.25 -2.57 -4.02
C ARG A 181 -4.53 -3.91 -3.36
N LEU A 182 -3.63 -4.27 -2.44
CA LEU A 182 -3.81 -5.41 -1.56
C LEU A 182 -4.54 -4.96 -0.30
N VAL A 183 -5.50 -5.78 0.12
CA VAL A 183 -6.10 -5.78 1.45
C VAL A 183 -5.43 -6.90 2.22
N PHE A 184 -4.95 -6.57 3.41
CA PHE A 184 -4.26 -7.44 4.34
C PHE A 184 -5.23 -7.81 5.44
N LEU A 185 -5.35 -9.10 5.68
CA LEU A 185 -6.22 -9.67 6.68
C LEU A 185 -5.35 -10.27 7.79
N ASP A 186 -5.44 -9.66 8.97
CA ASP A 186 -4.91 -10.25 10.20
C ASP A 186 -6.05 -10.89 11.00
N THR A 187 -5.72 -11.96 11.71
CA THR A 187 -6.62 -12.66 12.62
C THR A 187 -6.02 -12.68 14.04
N TYR A 188 -6.87 -12.60 15.05
CA TYR A 188 -6.48 -12.61 16.46
C TYR A 188 -6.93 -13.91 17.12
N ASN A 189 -6.00 -14.59 17.82
CA ASN A 189 -6.25 -15.84 18.55
C ASN A 189 -7.00 -16.88 17.71
N SER A 190 -6.38 -17.31 16.61
CA SER A 190 -6.88 -18.39 15.74
C SER A 190 -6.02 -19.65 15.90
N ARG A 191 -6.23 -20.68 15.07
CA ARG A 191 -5.34 -21.85 15.03
C ARG A 191 -3.95 -21.54 14.48
N LEU A 192 -3.71 -20.32 14.00
CA LEU A 192 -2.37 -19.83 13.65
C LEU A 192 -1.51 -19.49 14.89
N GLY A 193 -2.15 -19.34 16.06
CA GLY A 193 -1.47 -19.05 17.33
C GLY A 193 -2.13 -17.93 18.13
N GLY A 194 -1.60 -17.70 19.34
CA GLY A 194 -2.02 -16.58 20.19
C GLY A 194 -1.53 -15.23 19.65
N GLY A 195 -2.33 -14.18 19.85
CA GLY A 195 -2.05 -12.83 19.38
C GLY A 195 -2.52 -12.57 17.94
N TRP A 196 -2.00 -11.49 17.34
CA TRP A 196 -2.29 -11.11 15.96
C TRP A 196 -1.36 -11.85 15.00
N HIS A 197 -1.95 -12.47 13.97
CA HIS A 197 -1.25 -13.19 12.91
C HIS A 197 -1.74 -12.74 11.55
N HIS A 198 -0.80 -12.55 10.61
CA HIS A 198 -1.13 -12.28 9.21
C HIS A 198 -1.69 -13.54 8.56
N GLU A 199 -2.94 -13.48 8.12
CA GLU A 199 -3.57 -14.61 7.42
C GLU A 199 -3.29 -14.54 5.93
N ASN A 200 -3.68 -13.47 5.26
CA ASN A 200 -3.52 -13.38 3.82
C ASN A 200 -3.58 -11.94 3.31
N SER A 201 -3.16 -11.76 2.06
CA SER A 201 -3.37 -10.52 1.31
C SER A 201 -4.09 -10.84 0.01
N PHE A 202 -5.06 -10.03 -0.38
CA PHE A 202 -5.83 -10.23 -1.62
C PHE A 202 -6.16 -8.90 -2.28
N LEU A 203 -6.30 -8.91 -3.60
CA LEU A 203 -6.56 -7.71 -4.36
C LEU A 203 -8.01 -7.24 -4.23
N THR A 204 -8.19 -5.93 -4.20
CA THR A 204 -9.48 -5.35 -4.54
C THR A 204 -9.77 -5.53 -6.04
N GLN A 205 -11.03 -5.80 -6.35
CA GLN A 205 -11.48 -6.16 -7.69
C GLN A 205 -12.27 -5.03 -8.33
N GLY A 206 -12.22 -4.99 -9.66
CA GLY A 206 -12.97 -4.04 -10.47
C GLY A 206 -13.49 -4.63 -11.78
N PRO A 207 -14.29 -3.86 -12.53
CA PRO A 207 -14.90 -4.31 -13.78
C PRO A 207 -13.87 -4.85 -14.77
N GLY A 208 -14.20 -5.98 -15.42
CA GLY A 208 -13.36 -6.61 -16.42
C GLY A 208 -12.18 -7.42 -15.89
N GLN A 209 -12.03 -7.59 -14.57
CA GLN A 209 -11.05 -8.51 -13.99
C GLN A 209 -11.59 -9.95 -13.96
N ARG A 210 -10.73 -10.94 -14.22
CA ARG A 210 -11.08 -12.36 -14.00
C ARG A 210 -11.42 -12.60 -12.54
N GLY A 211 -12.60 -13.15 -12.28
CA GLY A 211 -13.07 -13.41 -10.92
C GLY A 211 -13.81 -12.23 -10.26
N TYR A 212 -14.04 -11.11 -10.97
CA TYR A 212 -14.92 -10.03 -10.53
C TYR A 212 -16.34 -10.56 -10.32
N ARG A 213 -16.65 -10.97 -9.09
CA ARG A 213 -17.93 -11.59 -8.71
C ARG A 213 -18.55 -10.98 -7.46
N CYS A 214 -17.95 -9.92 -6.92
CA CYS A 214 -18.41 -9.25 -5.69
C CYS A 214 -19.28 -8.01 -5.90
N GLY A 215 -19.73 -7.75 -7.14
CA GLY A 215 -20.89 -6.91 -7.43
C GLY A 215 -20.68 -5.39 -7.46
N ALA A 216 -19.54 -4.86 -7.01
CA ALA A 216 -19.25 -3.43 -7.07
C ALA A 216 -17.75 -3.12 -7.16
N PRO A 217 -17.30 -2.06 -7.85
CA PRO A 217 -15.87 -1.75 -7.95
C PRO A 217 -15.22 -1.53 -6.57
N GLY A 218 -13.97 -1.96 -6.43
CA GLY A 218 -13.21 -1.93 -5.18
C GLY A 218 -13.58 -3.02 -4.18
N CYS A 219 -14.40 -4.00 -4.57
CA CYS A 219 -14.83 -5.09 -3.70
C CYS A 219 -13.74 -6.13 -3.50
N PHE A 220 -13.83 -6.88 -2.41
CA PHE A 220 -13.02 -8.07 -2.16
C PHE A 220 -13.88 -9.17 -1.54
N VAL A 221 -13.41 -10.41 -1.72
CA VAL A 221 -13.99 -11.61 -1.10
C VAL A 221 -12.85 -12.49 -0.62
N TYR A 222 -12.92 -12.94 0.63
CA TYR A 222 -11.98 -13.91 1.18
C TYR A 222 -12.73 -15.12 1.72
N SER A 223 -12.37 -16.33 1.28
CA SER A 223 -12.97 -17.59 1.72
C SER A 223 -12.09 -18.27 2.77
N PHE A 224 -12.66 -18.58 3.92
CA PHE A 224 -12.00 -19.33 4.99
C PHE A 224 -12.18 -20.83 4.76
N SER A 225 -11.62 -21.33 3.66
CA SER A 225 -11.68 -22.73 3.23
C SER A 225 -10.29 -23.36 3.17
N GLY A 226 -10.20 -24.69 3.32
CA GLY A 226 -8.92 -25.40 3.31
C GLY A 226 -7.98 -24.87 4.39
N ARG A 227 -6.73 -24.52 4.02
CA ARG A 227 -5.74 -23.97 4.96
C ARG A 227 -6.22 -22.69 5.66
N ALA A 228 -7.00 -21.84 4.98
CA ALA A 228 -7.50 -20.60 5.55
C ALA A 228 -8.52 -20.82 6.69
N ALA A 229 -9.10 -22.01 6.81
CA ALA A 229 -10.00 -22.32 7.93
C ALA A 229 -9.29 -22.24 9.29
N ALA A 230 -7.97 -22.45 9.33
CA ALA A 230 -7.17 -22.28 10.55
C ALA A 230 -7.16 -20.83 11.06
N ALA A 231 -7.41 -19.86 10.18
CA ALA A 231 -7.36 -18.44 10.51
C ALA A 231 -8.67 -17.87 11.05
N LEU A 232 -9.73 -18.68 11.19
CA LEU A 232 -10.96 -18.27 11.86
C LEU A 232 -10.65 -18.07 13.35
N GLY A 233 -10.41 -16.81 13.71
CA GLY A 233 -10.08 -16.38 15.06
C GLY A 233 -11.21 -15.59 15.71
N GLN A 234 -10.88 -14.96 16.84
CA GLN A 234 -11.83 -14.19 17.65
C GLN A 234 -12.08 -12.79 17.09
N ARG A 235 -11.07 -12.20 16.42
CA ARG A 235 -11.16 -10.86 15.82
C ARG A 235 -10.37 -10.82 14.52
N PHE A 236 -10.74 -9.88 13.66
CA PHE A 236 -10.10 -9.66 12.38
C PHE A 236 -9.72 -8.18 12.24
N ARG A 237 -8.60 -7.92 11.56
CA ARG A 237 -8.18 -6.57 11.20
C ARG A 237 -7.91 -6.52 9.72
N LEU A 238 -8.51 -5.54 9.06
CA LEU A 238 -8.24 -5.21 7.67
C LEU A 238 -7.34 -3.98 7.60
N THR A 239 -6.30 -4.09 6.79
CA THR A 239 -5.41 -2.98 6.43
C THR A 239 -5.31 -2.95 4.90
N ALA A 240 -5.14 -1.80 4.27
CA ALA A 240 -4.95 -1.74 2.82
C ALA A 240 -3.79 -0.84 2.45
N ASP A 241 -3.11 -1.19 1.37
CA ASP A 241 -2.31 -0.23 0.63
C ASP A 241 -3.22 0.94 0.18
N GLY A 242 -2.96 2.16 0.64
CA GLY A 242 -3.72 3.33 0.21
C GLY A 242 -3.61 3.60 -1.30
N PRO A 243 -4.64 4.11 -1.99
CA PRO A 243 -4.55 4.46 -3.41
C PRO A 243 -3.49 5.57 -3.65
N GLY A 244 -2.77 5.48 -4.76
CA GLY A 244 -1.68 6.42 -5.12
C GLY A 244 -0.65 6.55 -4.01
N VAL A 245 -0.42 7.79 -3.56
CA VAL A 245 0.51 8.15 -2.48
C VAL A 245 -0.20 8.42 -1.15
N THR A 246 -1.44 7.94 -0.97
CA THR A 246 -2.15 8.06 0.32
C THR A 246 -1.64 7.05 1.35
N PRO A 247 -1.90 7.29 2.65
CA PRO A 247 -1.57 6.35 3.71
C PRO A 247 -2.22 4.97 3.56
N ILE A 248 -1.50 3.97 4.07
CA ILE A 248 -2.04 2.73 4.66
C ILE A 248 -3.07 3.04 5.74
#